data_AF-A0A0Q3T6H8-F1
#
_entry.id   AF-A0A0Q3T6H8-F1
#
_cell.length_a   1.000
_cell.length_b   1.000
_cell.length_c   1.000
_cell.angle_alpha   90.00
_cell.angle_beta   90.00
_cell.angle_gamma   90.00
#
_symmetry.space_group_name_H-M   'P 1'
#
loop_
_entity.id
_entity.type
_entity.pdbx_description
1 polymer ?
#
loop_
_entity_poly.entity_id
_entity_poly.type
_entity_poly.pdbx_seq_one_letter_code
_entity_poly.pdbx_strand_id
1 'polypeptide(L)'
;MTQEWSNTPAKPEIKSINTAYPQNGIWVQIPKETHKITFHVEAENTKSVLFWLIPTGTQTWTERKLIGYDMRENQNDNIFSLTLNIDKPYLNDHLYIQVIGEGKVANDIINLSMN
;
A
#
# COMPACT_ATOMS: atom_id res chain seq x y z
N MET A 1 -27.47 35.74 5.04
CA MET A 1 -27.29 34.43 4.38
C MET A 1 -25.80 34.16 4.31
N THR A 2 -25.28 33.36 5.23
CA THR A 2 -23.86 32.95 5.22
C THR A 2 -23.71 31.79 4.24
N GLN A 3 -22.85 31.96 3.26
CA GLN A 3 -22.49 30.95 2.28
C GLN A 3 -21.68 29.87 3.00
N GLU A 4 -22.28 28.71 3.27
CA GLU A 4 -21.57 27.54 3.78
C GLU A 4 -20.65 27.03 2.67
N TRP A 5 -19.35 27.28 2.81
CA TRP A 5 -18.35 26.63 1.98
C TRP A 5 -18.44 25.13 2.26
N SER A 6 -18.79 24.32 1.27
CA SER A 6 -18.68 22.87 1.36
C SER A 6 -17.20 22.51 1.43
N ASN A 7 -16.61 22.57 2.63
CA ASN A 7 -15.22 22.25 2.90
C ASN A 7 -15.06 20.72 2.93
N THR A 8 -15.46 20.06 1.84
CA THR A 8 -15.36 18.61 1.73
C THR A 8 -13.89 18.29 1.55
N PRO A 9 -13.27 17.49 2.43
CA PRO A 9 -11.87 17.19 2.32
C PRO A 9 -11.54 16.50 0.99
N ALA A 10 -10.37 16.78 0.43
CA ALA A 10 -9.90 16.13 -0.79
C ALA A 10 -9.82 14.61 -0.59
N LYS A 11 -10.10 13.85 -1.66
CA LYS A 11 -10.02 12.38 -1.60
C LYS A 11 -8.55 11.95 -1.59
N PRO A 12 -8.15 10.97 -0.77
CA PRO A 12 -6.86 10.31 -0.88
C PRO A 12 -6.63 9.77 -2.28
N GLU A 13 -5.39 9.86 -2.74
CA GLU A 13 -5.00 9.38 -4.06
C GLU A 13 -3.62 8.74 -3.99
N ILE A 14 -3.49 7.52 -4.50
CA ILE A 14 -2.21 6.83 -4.67
C ILE A 14 -1.64 7.27 -6.02
N LYS A 15 -0.46 7.89 -6.00
CA LYS A 15 0.24 8.34 -7.22
C LYS A 15 1.16 7.25 -7.75
N SER A 16 1.88 6.56 -6.87
CA SER A 16 2.79 5.50 -7.27
C SER A 16 3.05 4.49 -6.14
N ILE A 17 3.40 3.26 -6.52
CA ILE A 17 3.82 2.18 -5.61
C ILE A 17 5.13 1.60 -6.14
N ASN A 18 6.22 1.85 -5.42
CA ASN A 18 7.58 1.55 -5.87
C ASN A 18 8.30 0.59 -4.93
N THR A 19 9.20 -0.21 -5.49
CA THR A 19 10.07 -1.13 -4.75
C THR A 19 11.42 -1.20 -5.47
N ALA A 20 12.45 -1.79 -4.85
CA ALA A 20 13.74 -2.02 -5.51
C ALA A 20 13.69 -3.08 -6.63
N TYR A 21 12.57 -3.81 -6.75
CA TYR A 21 12.38 -4.89 -7.70
C TYR A 21 11.54 -4.47 -8.91
N PRO A 22 11.83 -5.03 -10.10
CA PRO A 22 11.11 -4.68 -11.32
C PRO A 22 9.65 -5.15 -11.25
N GLN A 23 8.78 -4.40 -11.93
CA GLN A 23 7.37 -4.70 -12.09
C GLN A 23 7.07 -5.10 -13.54
N ASN A 24 6.25 -6.13 -13.72
CA ASN A 24 5.64 -6.48 -15.01
C ASN A 24 4.11 -6.37 -14.87
N GLY A 25 3.54 -5.26 -15.32
CA GLY A 25 2.17 -4.88 -14.98
C GLY A 25 2.03 -4.72 -13.47
N ILE A 26 1.07 -5.44 -12.87
CA ILE A 26 0.84 -5.41 -11.42
C ILE A 26 1.75 -6.36 -10.63
N TRP A 27 2.64 -7.11 -11.29
CA TRP A 27 3.47 -8.12 -10.63
C TRP A 27 4.88 -7.62 -10.32
N VAL A 28 5.22 -7.51 -9.04
CA VAL A 28 6.60 -7.33 -8.58
C VAL A 28 7.36 -8.65 -8.68
N GLN A 29 8.50 -8.64 -9.38
CA GLN A 29 9.34 -9.82 -9.61
C GLN A 29 10.47 -9.86 -8.57
N ILE A 30 10.32 -10.73 -7.58
CA ILE A 30 11.21 -10.80 -6.41
C ILE A 30 12.16 -11.99 -6.61
N PRO A 31 13.49 -11.79 -6.54
CA PRO A 31 14.42 -12.91 -6.61
C PRO A 31 14.20 -13.91 -5.46
N LYS A 32 14.32 -15.20 -5.75
CA LYS A 32 14.54 -16.23 -4.73
C LYS A 32 15.63 -15.79 -3.74
N GLU A 33 15.47 -16.18 -2.48
CA GLU A 33 16.35 -15.82 -1.35
C GLU A 33 16.24 -14.36 -0.86
N THR A 34 15.31 -13.57 -1.41
CA THR A 34 15.00 -12.26 -0.84
C THR A 34 14.34 -12.41 0.53
N HIS A 35 15.00 -11.90 1.58
CA HIS A 35 14.50 -11.93 2.96
C HIS A 35 13.77 -10.64 3.37
N LYS A 36 13.92 -9.57 2.61
CA LYS A 36 13.39 -8.25 2.97
C LYS A 36 13.06 -7.43 1.74
N ILE A 37 11.90 -6.78 1.75
CA ILE A 37 11.45 -5.88 0.69
C ILE A 37 10.92 -4.60 1.32
N THR A 38 11.29 -3.46 0.74
CA THR A 38 10.70 -2.17 1.12
C THR A 38 9.83 -1.64 0.00
N PHE A 39 8.59 -1.32 0.34
CA PHE A 39 7.61 -0.66 -0.52
C PHE A 39 7.55 0.81 -0.15
N HIS A 40 7.48 1.67 -1.16
CA HIS A 40 7.22 3.10 -1.01
C HIS A 40 5.94 3.44 -1.77
N VAL A 41 5.03 4.15 -1.11
CA VAL A 41 3.76 4.60 -1.65
C VAL A 41 3.79 6.11 -1.64
N GLU A 42 3.71 6.72 -2.81
CA GLU A 42 3.48 8.16 -2.93
C GLU A 42 1.98 8.40 -2.95
N ALA A 43 1.47 9.17 -2.00
CA ALA A 43 0.04 9.43 -1.88
C ALA A 43 -0.27 10.85 -1.42
N GLU A 44 -1.26 11.48 -2.06
CA GLU A 44 -1.76 12.81 -1.72
C GLU A 44 -3.01 12.72 -0.84
N ASN A 45 -3.31 13.82 -0.13
CA ASN A 45 -4.49 13.95 0.74
C ASN A 45 -4.61 12.80 1.76
N THR A 46 -3.48 12.24 2.15
CA THR A 46 -3.38 11.01 2.94
C THR A 46 -2.79 11.34 4.32
N LYS A 47 -3.39 10.76 5.36
CA LYS A 47 -2.93 10.82 6.76
C LYS A 47 -2.20 9.55 7.16
N SER A 48 -2.62 8.42 6.64
CA SER A 48 -1.97 7.14 6.89
C SER A 48 -2.18 6.14 5.76
N VAL A 49 -1.27 5.18 5.67
CA VAL A 49 -1.32 4.07 4.73
C VAL A 49 -1.27 2.77 5.50
N LEU A 50 -2.22 1.88 5.24
CA LEU A 50 -2.26 0.53 5.77
C LEU A 50 -1.84 -0.46 4.67
N PHE A 51 -0.96 -1.38 5.03
CA PHE A 51 -0.43 -2.39 4.12
C PHE A 51 -0.93 -3.76 4.54
N TRP A 52 -1.63 -4.43 3.63
CA TRP A 52 -2.25 -5.73 3.89
C TRP A 52 -1.65 -6.77 2.96
N LEU A 53 -1.29 -7.93 3.50
CA LEU A 53 -0.90 -9.09 2.73
C LEU A 53 -2.09 -10.04 2.61
N ILE A 54 -2.42 -10.46 1.39
CA ILE A 54 -3.55 -11.33 1.09
C ILE A 54 -3.02 -12.54 0.32
N PRO A 55 -3.25 -13.78 0.80
CA PRO A 55 -2.89 -14.96 0.03
C PRO A 55 -3.53 -14.95 -1.37
N THR A 56 -2.82 -15.46 -2.38
CA THR A 56 -3.44 -15.70 -3.68
C THR A 56 -4.49 -16.81 -3.62
N GLY A 57 -5.57 -16.68 -4.38
CA GLY A 57 -6.65 -17.66 -4.40
C GLY A 57 -8.04 -17.03 -4.53
N THR A 58 -9.08 -17.86 -4.47
CA THR A 58 -10.47 -17.39 -4.50
C THR A 58 -10.95 -17.11 -3.07
N GLN A 59 -11.61 -15.97 -2.84
CA GLN A 59 -12.20 -15.57 -1.54
C GLN A 59 -11.21 -15.39 -0.37
N THR A 60 -9.91 -15.24 -0.65
CA THR A 60 -8.85 -15.09 0.36
C THR A 60 -8.81 -13.73 1.05
N TRP A 61 -9.69 -12.78 0.68
CA TRP A 61 -9.80 -11.47 1.35
C TRP A 61 -10.03 -11.57 2.87
N THR A 62 -10.71 -12.64 3.31
CA THR A 62 -10.96 -12.91 4.73
C THR A 62 -9.70 -13.34 5.48
N GLU A 63 -8.66 -13.78 4.76
CA GLU A 63 -7.36 -14.22 5.29
C GLU A 63 -6.31 -13.10 5.29
N ARG A 64 -6.68 -11.87 4.90
CA ARG A 64 -5.76 -10.74 4.85
C ARG A 64 -5.14 -10.46 6.21
N LYS A 65 -3.87 -10.11 6.22
CA LYS A 65 -3.13 -9.72 7.42
C LYS A 65 -2.64 -8.28 7.27
N LEU A 66 -2.91 -7.43 8.26
CA LEU A 66 -2.25 -6.13 8.35
C LEU A 66 -0.78 -6.38 8.69
N ILE A 67 0.12 -6.05 7.77
CA ILE A 67 1.56 -6.29 7.93
C ILE A 67 2.31 -5.04 8.38
N GLY A 68 1.67 -3.87 8.31
CA GLY A 68 2.18 -2.64 8.88
C GLY A 68 1.39 -1.43 8.41
N TYR A 69 1.82 -0.25 8.87
CA TYR A 69 1.25 1.03 8.49
C TYR A 69 2.32 2.11 8.55
N ASP A 70 2.06 3.21 7.86
CA ASP A 70 2.84 4.44 7.96
C ASP A 70 1.90 5.65 8.09
N MET A 71 2.37 6.71 8.75
CA MET A 71 1.61 7.90 9.05
C MET A 71 2.36 9.13 8.58
N ARG A 72 1.60 10.10 8.05
CA ARG A 72 2.16 11.37 7.62
C ARG A 72 2.76 12.10 8.82
N GLU A 73 4.05 12.40 8.76
CA GLU A 73 4.76 13.05 9.87
C GLU A 73 4.61 14.58 9.85
N ASN A 74 4.51 15.18 8.66
CA ASN A 74 4.42 16.62 8.49
C ASN A 74 3.62 17.01 7.23
N GLN A 75 3.46 18.30 6.94
CA GLN A 75 2.59 18.74 5.83
C GLN A 75 3.11 18.43 4.42
N ASN A 76 4.41 18.22 4.28
CA ASN A 76 5.07 17.97 3.00
C ASN A 76 5.42 16.49 2.81
N ASP A 77 5.05 15.63 3.77
CA ASP A 77 5.28 14.21 3.72
C ASP A 77 4.12 13.51 2.98
N ASN A 78 4.43 13.05 1.77
CA ASN A 78 3.53 12.29 0.90
C ASN A 78 4.11 10.92 0.56
N ILE A 79 5.18 10.48 1.25
CA ILE A 79 5.88 9.22 0.96
C ILE A 79 5.74 8.31 2.18
N PHE A 80 5.03 7.21 1.97
CA PHE A 80 4.75 6.22 3.00
C PHE A 80 5.53 4.95 2.70
N SER A 81 6.04 4.27 3.72
CA SER A 81 6.91 3.12 3.53
C SER A 81 6.54 1.93 4.42
N LEU A 82 6.78 0.73 3.89
CA LEU A 82 6.74 -0.50 4.66
C LEU A 82 7.91 -1.38 4.28
N THR A 83 8.60 -1.90 5.29
CA THR A 83 9.51 -3.04 5.12
C THR A 83 8.83 -4.34 5.52
N LEU A 84 8.68 -5.27 4.57
CA LEU A 84 8.24 -6.64 4.81
C LEU A 84 9.46 -7.55 4.96
N ASN A 85 9.53 -8.29 6.08
CA ASN A 85 10.42 -9.43 6.24
C ASN A 85 9.73 -10.69 5.68
N ILE A 86 10.46 -11.47 4.89
CA ILE A 86 9.96 -12.69 4.25
C ILE A 86 10.52 -13.90 4.98
N ASP A 87 9.72 -14.43 5.90
CA ASP A 87 10.07 -15.58 6.74
C ASP A 87 9.62 -16.92 6.13
N LYS A 88 9.36 -16.96 4.82
CA LYS A 88 8.87 -18.14 4.10
C LYS A 88 9.67 -18.37 2.81
N PRO A 89 9.81 -19.63 2.35
CA PRO A 89 10.62 -19.96 1.17
C PRO A 89 9.98 -19.53 -0.16
N TYR A 90 8.74 -19.02 -0.15
CA TYR A 90 8.03 -18.54 -1.33
C TYR A 90 7.13 -17.36 -0.96
N LEU A 91 6.92 -16.43 -1.90
CA LEU A 91 5.96 -15.33 -1.76
C LEU A 91 5.14 -15.23 -3.05
N ASN A 92 3.84 -15.53 -2.94
CA ASN A 92 2.87 -15.42 -4.03
C ASN A 92 1.55 -14.89 -3.45
N ASP A 93 1.57 -13.61 -3.08
CA ASP A 93 0.51 -12.93 -2.34
C ASP A 93 0.18 -11.59 -3.02
N HIS A 94 -0.95 -11.01 -2.66
CA HIS A 94 -1.29 -9.65 -3.00
C HIS A 94 -0.89 -8.70 -1.87
N LEU A 95 -0.23 -7.59 -2.21
CA LEU A 95 -0.10 -6.44 -1.33
C LEU A 95 -1.23 -5.46 -1.65
N TYR A 96 -2.17 -5.36 -0.72
CA TYR A 96 -3.28 -4.41 -0.80
C TYR A 96 -2.93 -3.17 0.03
N ILE A 97 -2.96 -2.01 -0.62
CA ILE A 97 -2.60 -0.72 -0.06
C ILE A 97 -3.87 0.07 0.16
N GLN A 98 -4.10 0.49 1.39
CA GLN A 98 -5.23 1.33 1.77
C GLN A 98 -4.72 2.67 2.26
N VAL A 99 -5.00 3.73 1.51
CA VAL A 99 -4.68 5.11 1.90
C VAL A 99 -5.89 5.76 2.56
N ILE A 100 -5.68 6.38 3.71
CA ILE A 100 -6.72 6.96 4.55
C ILE A 100 -6.45 8.45 4.70
N GLY A 101 -7.45 9.28 4.37
CA GLY A 101 -7.43 10.72 4.59
C GLY A 101 -8.58 11.16 5.48
N GLU A 102 -9.05 12.38 5.29
CA GLU A 102 -10.11 12.96 6.12
C GLU A 102 -11.49 12.35 5.80
N GLY A 103 -11.83 11.28 6.53
CA GLY A 103 -13.11 10.59 6.39
C GLY A 103 -13.28 9.82 5.07
N LYS A 104 -12.20 9.68 4.30
CA LYS A 104 -12.19 9.06 2.98
C LYS A 104 -11.07 8.04 2.86
N VAL A 105 -11.27 7.06 1.98
CA VAL A 105 -10.30 6.02 1.67
C VAL A 105 -10.13 5.86 0.17
N ALA A 106 -8.94 5.49 -0.26
CA ALA A 106 -8.67 4.93 -1.58
C ALA A 106 -7.77 3.70 -1.42
N ASN A 107 -7.78 2.81 -2.41
CA ASN A 107 -7.02 1.58 -2.32
C ASN A 107 -6.44 1.21 -3.68
N ASP A 108 -5.36 0.45 -3.65
CA ASP A 108 -4.76 -0.17 -4.83
C ASP A 108 -4.14 -1.53 -4.44
N ILE A 109 -3.78 -2.35 -5.43
CA ILE A 109 -3.27 -3.69 -5.23
C ILE A 109 -2.14 -4.00 -6.21
N ILE A 110 -1.04 -4.54 -5.68
CA ILE A 110 0.02 -5.14 -6.48
C ILE A 110 0.24 -6.58 -6.06
N ASN A 111 0.68 -7.40 -7.00
CA ASN A 111 0.97 -8.80 -6.77
C ASN A 111 2.48 -8.98 -6.51
N LEU A 112 2.80 -9.86 -5.58
CA LEU A 112 4.18 -10.20 -5.22
C LEU A 112 4.45 -11.62 -5.71
N SER A 113 5.47 -11.82 -6.54
CA SER A 113 5.89 -13.14 -7.00
C SER A 113 7.38 -13.33 -6.78
N MET A 114 7.72 -14.34 -5.99
CA MET A 114 9.10 -14.77 -5.79
C MET A 114 9.49 -15.85 -6.79
N ASN A 115 10.49 -15.56 -7.62
CA ASN A 115 10.85 -16.33 -8.82
C ASN A 115 12.33 -16.74 -8.84
#